data_AF-A0A533RNM4-F1
#
_entry.id   AF-A0A533RNM4-F1
#
_cell.length_a   1.000
_cell.length_b   1.000
_cell.length_c   1.000
_cell.angle_alpha   90.00
_cell.angle_beta   90.00
_cell.angle_gamma   90.00
#
_symmetry.space_group_name_H-M   'P 1'
#
loop_
_entity.id
_entity.type
_entity.pdbx_description
1 polymer ?
#
loop_
_entity_poly.entity_id
_entity_poly.type
_entity_poly.pdbx_seq_one_letter_code
_entity_poly.pdbx_strand_id
1 'polypeptide(L)'
;MPAGPELAALRQLVRLIDIHPSASGGGGTGTFGEGGLDGFRLLRGEGRALAFPVDRIISGGQSGADRAALDVALELGIPAGGWCPAGRRAEDGPIAARYPLTETRSPIHSVRTRRNVRAADGTLVFNLGELDGGTLLTVTYAGERGKPCLLVQLDAPGHPDAAAVRGWLAANAIRVLNVAGPRESKRVGIYEG
;
A
#
# COMPACT_ATOMS: atom_id res chain seq x y z
N MET A 1 8.59 -13.98 -20.63
CA MET A 1 7.91 -14.95 -19.75
C MET A 1 6.62 -14.28 -19.28
N PRO A 2 5.45 -14.92 -19.32
CA PRO A 2 4.22 -14.31 -18.83
C PRO A 2 4.27 -14.21 -17.29
N ALA A 3 3.78 -13.10 -16.74
CA ALA A 3 3.77 -12.80 -15.30
C ALA A 3 2.92 -13.83 -14.52
N GLY A 4 3.37 -14.18 -13.30
CA GLY A 4 2.69 -15.15 -12.43
C GLY A 4 1.39 -14.63 -11.80
N PRO A 5 0.50 -15.52 -11.32
CA PRO A 5 -0.78 -15.17 -10.69
C PRO A 5 -0.65 -14.33 -9.41
N GLU A 6 0.52 -14.30 -8.78
CA GLU A 6 0.77 -13.62 -7.52
C GLU A 6 0.91 -12.09 -7.69
N LEU A 7 1.39 -11.58 -8.85
CA LEU A 7 1.51 -10.12 -9.12
C LEU A 7 0.19 -9.56 -9.52
N ALA A 8 -0.57 -10.38 -10.24
CA ALA A 8 -1.97 -10.12 -10.40
C ALA A 8 -2.58 -9.96 -9.01
N ALA A 9 -2.21 -10.73 -7.99
CA ALA A 9 -2.68 -10.53 -6.62
C ALA A 9 -2.10 -9.27 -5.94
N LEU A 10 -0.81 -8.91 -6.03
CA LEU A 10 -0.26 -7.66 -5.45
C LEU A 10 -0.82 -6.42 -6.16
N ARG A 11 -0.82 -6.40 -7.49
CA ARG A 11 -1.48 -5.36 -8.31
C ARG A 11 -2.97 -5.36 -8.10
N GLN A 12 -3.65 -6.50 -7.97
CA GLN A 12 -5.08 -6.54 -7.62
C GLN A 12 -5.27 -6.01 -6.22
N LEU A 13 -4.49 -6.40 -5.21
CA LEU A 13 -4.68 -5.97 -3.83
C LEU A 13 -4.47 -4.47 -3.70
N VAL A 14 -3.45 -3.92 -4.36
CA VAL A 14 -3.17 -2.48 -4.36
C VAL A 14 -4.11 -1.71 -5.32
N ARG A 15 -4.59 -2.30 -6.43
CA ARG A 15 -5.73 -1.73 -7.21
C ARG A 15 -7.04 -1.81 -6.45
N LEU A 16 -7.21 -2.80 -5.59
CA LEU A 16 -8.36 -2.97 -4.72
C LEU A 16 -8.25 -2.08 -3.48
N ILE A 17 -7.10 -1.39 -3.30
CA ILE A 17 -6.95 -0.19 -2.47
C ILE A 17 -7.59 1.05 -3.15
N ASP A 18 -8.02 0.95 -4.41
CA ASP A 18 -8.73 2.01 -5.12
C ASP A 18 -9.97 1.44 -5.82
N ILE A 19 -11.09 1.41 -5.09
CA ILE A 19 -12.42 1.34 -5.74
C ILE A 19 -13.07 2.71 -5.58
N HIS A 20 -12.64 3.68 -6.38
CA HIS A 20 -13.50 4.78 -6.75
C HIS A 20 -14.66 4.24 -7.60
N PRO A 21 -15.94 4.51 -7.27
CA PRO A 21 -16.99 4.38 -8.26
C PRO A 21 -16.71 5.44 -9.34
N SER A 22 -16.28 5.01 -10.52
CA SER A 22 -16.26 5.90 -11.68
C SER A 22 -17.70 6.33 -11.96
N ALA A 23 -17.98 7.61 -11.75
CA ALA A 23 -19.18 8.22 -12.28
C ALA A 23 -19.04 8.32 -13.81
N SER A 24 -19.47 7.28 -14.51
CA SER A 24 -19.85 7.38 -15.92
C SER A 24 -21.36 7.21 -16.02
N GLY A 25 -22.08 8.30 -15.79
CA GLY A 25 -23.50 8.45 -16.09
C GLY A 25 -23.69 9.83 -16.72
N GLY A 26 -23.96 9.85 -18.02
CA GLY A 26 -24.10 11.08 -18.79
C GLY A 26 -25.43 11.81 -18.57
N GLY A 27 -25.45 13.06 -19.07
CA GLY A 27 -26.66 13.74 -19.53
C GLY A 27 -27.44 14.54 -18.48
N GLY A 28 -27.44 15.86 -18.61
CA GLY A 28 -28.45 16.71 -17.98
C GLY A 28 -28.03 18.16 -17.77
N THR A 29 -28.16 18.98 -18.81
CA THR A 29 -28.21 20.44 -18.65
C THR A 29 -29.53 20.80 -17.93
N GLY A 30 -29.44 21.25 -16.68
CA GLY A 30 -30.58 21.70 -15.89
C GLY A 30 -30.27 23.05 -15.25
N THR A 31 -31.02 24.06 -15.65
CA THR A 31 -30.99 25.44 -15.15
C THR A 31 -31.42 25.52 -13.69
N PHE A 32 -30.67 26.23 -12.84
CA PHE A 32 -31.07 26.53 -11.46
C PHE A 32 -31.85 27.85 -11.40
N GLY A 33 -33.04 27.80 -10.81
CA GLY A 33 -33.82 28.97 -10.38
C GLY A 33 -33.65 29.21 -8.88
N GLU A 34 -33.70 30.49 -8.49
CA GLU A 34 -33.56 31.00 -7.13
C GLU A 34 -34.77 30.71 -6.24
N GLY A 35 -34.54 30.54 -4.92
CA GLY A 35 -35.59 30.53 -3.89
C GLY A 35 -35.15 29.84 -2.61
N GLY A 36 -35.19 30.56 -1.48
CA GLY A 36 -34.66 30.10 -0.18
C GLY A 36 -35.69 29.54 0.82
N LEU A 37 -35.16 29.44 2.05
CA LEU A 37 -35.80 29.30 3.37
C LEU A 37 -36.03 27.88 3.95
N ASP A 38 -35.51 27.78 5.18
CA ASP A 38 -35.94 27.01 6.35
C ASP A 38 -35.89 25.47 6.39
N GLY A 39 -35.48 24.99 7.56
CA GLY A 39 -35.08 23.63 7.82
C GLY A 39 -36.22 22.61 7.79
N PHE A 40 -35.91 21.40 7.37
CA PHE A 40 -36.16 20.12 8.04
C PHE A 40 -35.68 18.97 7.11
N ARG A 41 -35.10 17.92 7.72
CA ARG A 41 -34.94 16.53 7.23
C ARG A 41 -34.68 16.30 5.73
N LEU A 42 -33.51 15.76 5.39
CA LEU A 42 -33.35 14.94 4.18
C LEU A 42 -33.21 13.45 4.53
N LEU A 43 -34.08 12.68 3.88
CA LEU A 43 -34.28 11.25 3.94
C LEU A 43 -33.14 10.48 3.26
N ARG A 44 -33.11 9.17 3.55
CA ARG A 44 -32.22 8.16 2.95
C ARG A 44 -32.08 8.35 1.44
N GLY A 45 -30.83 8.47 1.00
CA GLY A 45 -30.41 8.28 -0.39
C GLY A 45 -29.23 7.32 -0.40
N GLU A 46 -29.38 6.22 -1.13
CA GLU A 46 -28.35 5.23 -1.38
C GLU A 46 -27.16 5.87 -2.12
N GLY A 47 -25.95 5.47 -1.75
CA GLY A 47 -24.71 6.03 -2.30
C GLY A 47 -23.71 6.46 -1.23
N ARG A 48 -23.43 5.62 -0.24
CA ARG A 48 -22.26 5.84 0.63
C ARG A 48 -21.02 5.51 -0.20
N ALA A 49 -20.44 6.53 -0.84
CA ALA A 49 -19.10 6.42 -1.39
C ALA A 49 -18.16 6.00 -0.24
N LEU A 50 -17.63 4.77 -0.31
CA LEU A 50 -16.59 4.32 0.60
C LEU A 50 -15.30 5.02 0.18
N ALA A 51 -15.07 6.22 0.73
CA ALA A 51 -13.78 6.88 0.66
C ALA A 51 -12.72 5.90 1.20
N PHE A 52 -11.74 5.58 0.37
CA PHE A 52 -10.75 4.57 0.71
C PHE A 52 -9.81 5.11 1.82
N PRO A 53 -9.53 4.35 2.90
CA PRO A 53 -8.99 4.95 4.12
C PRO A 53 -7.49 5.29 4.12
N VAL A 54 -6.74 5.00 3.04
CA VAL A 54 -5.28 5.21 3.00
C VAL A 54 -4.94 6.53 2.31
N ASP A 55 -4.42 7.49 3.07
CA ASP A 55 -3.96 8.79 2.57
C ASP A 55 -2.59 8.70 1.88
N ARG A 56 -1.77 7.72 2.26
CA ARG A 56 -0.39 7.60 1.80
C ARG A 56 0.13 6.17 1.88
N ILE A 57 0.87 5.77 0.85
CA ILE A 57 1.66 4.54 0.84
C ILE A 57 3.13 4.91 1.05
N ILE A 58 3.78 4.24 2.01
CA ILE A 58 5.23 4.35 2.20
C ILE A 58 5.91 2.99 1.99
N SER A 59 7.13 3.02 1.48
CA SER A 59 7.97 1.83 1.38
C SER A 59 9.46 2.20 1.38
N GLY A 60 10.35 1.21 1.35
CA GLY A 60 11.79 1.44 1.38
C GLY A 60 12.51 1.40 0.04
N GLY A 61 11.78 1.14 -1.05
CA GLY A 61 12.30 1.19 -2.41
C GLY A 61 13.26 0.07 -2.78
N GLN A 62 13.37 -1.00 -1.99
CA GLN A 62 14.06 -2.22 -2.44
C GLN A 62 13.37 -2.78 -3.71
N SER A 63 14.08 -3.55 -4.53
CA SER A 63 13.45 -4.37 -5.57
C SER A 63 12.33 -5.27 -4.98
N GLY A 64 11.40 -5.73 -5.82
CA GLY A 64 10.30 -6.57 -5.37
C GLY A 64 9.12 -5.78 -4.80
N ALA A 65 8.55 -6.27 -3.70
CA ALA A 65 7.33 -5.74 -3.09
C ALA A 65 7.40 -4.25 -2.74
N ASP A 66 8.57 -3.78 -2.28
CA ASP A 66 8.79 -2.37 -1.93
C ASP A 66 8.55 -1.45 -3.14
N ARG A 67 9.10 -1.83 -4.30
CA ARG A 67 9.01 -1.02 -5.52
C ARG A 67 7.66 -1.16 -6.21
N ALA A 68 7.09 -2.37 -6.21
CA ALA A 68 5.73 -2.61 -6.70
C ALA A 68 4.71 -1.73 -5.95
N ALA A 69 4.84 -1.58 -4.63
CA ALA A 69 3.97 -0.70 -3.85
C ALA A 69 4.10 0.78 -4.27
N LEU A 70 5.32 1.25 -4.53
CA LEU A 70 5.56 2.61 -4.99
C LEU A 70 5.05 2.84 -6.41
N ASP A 71 5.24 1.88 -7.32
CA ASP A 71 4.74 1.97 -8.69
C ASP A 71 3.22 2.07 -8.72
N VAL A 72 2.52 1.23 -7.95
CA VAL A 72 1.05 1.30 -7.91
C VAL A 72 0.57 2.59 -7.25
N ALA A 73 1.21 3.06 -6.17
CA ALA A 73 0.85 4.34 -5.57
C ALA A 73 0.96 5.49 -6.58
N LEU A 74 2.03 5.52 -7.36
CA LEU A 74 2.23 6.52 -8.42
C LEU A 74 1.23 6.35 -9.58
N GLU A 75 0.94 5.12 -10.01
CA GLU A 75 -0.04 4.81 -11.07
C GLU A 75 -1.45 5.28 -10.69
N LEU A 76 -1.84 5.12 -9.42
CA LEU A 76 -3.17 5.48 -8.90
C LEU A 76 -3.25 6.92 -8.37
N GLY A 77 -2.16 7.69 -8.41
CA GLY A 77 -2.13 9.05 -7.87
C GLY A 77 -2.23 9.13 -6.33
N ILE A 78 -2.01 8.02 -5.63
CA ILE A 78 -1.94 7.97 -4.17
C ILE A 78 -0.60 8.58 -3.73
N PRO A 79 -0.56 9.50 -2.74
CA PRO A 79 0.69 10.01 -2.21
C PRO A 79 1.65 8.89 -1.81
N ALA A 80 2.80 8.81 -2.48
CA ALA A 80 3.84 7.84 -2.21
C ALA A 80 4.98 8.46 -1.37
N GLY A 81 5.75 7.62 -0.67
CA GLY A 81 6.96 8.07 0.00
C GLY A 81 7.66 6.98 0.80
N GLY A 82 8.34 7.38 1.87
CA GLY A 82 9.05 6.48 2.79
C GLY A 82 10.54 6.77 2.86
N TRP A 83 11.22 5.92 3.61
CA TRP A 83 12.65 6.03 3.89
C TRP A 83 13.44 4.94 3.17
N CYS A 84 14.53 5.34 2.52
CA CYS A 84 15.49 4.44 1.87
C CYS A 84 16.90 4.58 2.49
N PRO A 85 17.81 3.62 2.26
CA PRO A 85 19.18 3.74 2.76
C PRO A 85 19.91 4.96 2.17
N ALA A 86 20.92 5.47 2.88
CA ALA A 86 21.83 6.49 2.35
C ALA A 86 22.44 6.02 1.02
N GLY A 87 22.56 6.93 0.05
CA GLY A 87 22.93 6.67 -1.33
C GLY A 87 21.82 6.00 -2.15
N ARG A 88 20.57 6.02 -1.66
CA ARG A 88 19.41 5.34 -2.27
C ARG A 88 19.71 3.88 -2.63
N ARG A 89 20.42 3.15 -1.78
CA ARG A 89 20.90 1.80 -2.11
C ARG A 89 19.75 0.79 -2.20
N ALA A 90 19.67 0.08 -3.32
CA ALA A 90 18.93 -1.17 -3.50
C ALA A 90 19.87 -2.25 -4.05
N GLU A 91 19.39 -3.48 -4.15
CA GLU A 91 20.21 -4.60 -4.64
C GLU A 91 20.55 -4.53 -6.13
N ASP A 92 19.69 -3.88 -6.91
CA ASP A 92 19.78 -3.73 -8.36
C ASP A 92 20.34 -2.36 -8.77
N GLY A 93 20.99 -1.66 -7.82
CA GLY A 93 21.58 -0.35 -8.00
C GLY A 93 20.86 0.75 -7.21
N PRO A 94 21.18 2.03 -7.48
CA PRO A 94 20.50 3.14 -6.83
C PRO A 94 19.01 3.23 -7.22
N ILE A 95 18.15 3.46 -6.23
CA ILE A 95 16.71 3.61 -6.42
C ILE A 95 16.43 4.84 -7.29
N ALA A 96 15.67 4.66 -8.37
CA ALA A 96 15.37 5.72 -9.33
C ALA A 96 14.78 6.98 -8.67
N ALA A 97 15.12 8.16 -9.21
CA ALA A 97 14.69 9.46 -8.68
C ALA A 97 13.17 9.69 -8.76
N ARG A 98 12.46 8.95 -9.63
CA ARG A 98 10.99 9.00 -9.74
C ARG A 98 10.28 8.62 -8.44
N TYR A 99 10.93 7.84 -7.57
CA TYR A 99 10.35 7.43 -6.30
C TYR A 99 10.59 8.51 -5.24
N PRO A 100 9.53 9.08 -4.62
CA PRO A 100 9.61 10.18 -3.67
C PRO A 100 10.10 9.74 -2.27
N LEU A 101 11.27 9.10 -2.22
CA LEU A 101 11.86 8.55 -1.01
C LEU A 101 12.82 9.53 -0.35
N THR A 102 12.79 9.57 0.98
CA THR A 102 13.75 10.31 1.80
C THR A 102 14.89 9.39 2.22
N GLU A 103 16.14 9.81 2.01
CA GLU A 103 17.29 9.03 2.47
C GLU A 103 17.42 9.08 4.00
N THR A 104 17.77 7.94 4.58
CA THR A 104 18.27 7.92 5.96
C THR A 104 19.74 8.34 5.98
N ARG A 105 20.28 8.64 7.17
CA ARG A 105 21.71 8.94 7.35
C ARG A 105 22.61 7.69 7.28
N SER A 106 22.02 6.49 7.15
CA SER A 106 22.75 5.23 7.20
C SER A 106 22.49 4.41 5.93
N PRO A 107 23.51 3.76 5.36
CA PRO A 107 23.32 2.83 4.25
C PRO A 107 22.71 1.48 4.70
N ILE A 108 22.49 1.28 6.00
CA ILE A 108 22.03 0.00 6.55
C ILE A 108 20.51 -0.15 6.38
N HIS A 109 20.07 -1.23 5.73
CA HIS A 109 18.65 -1.49 5.46
C HIS A 109 17.79 -1.60 6.73
N SER A 110 18.33 -2.11 7.85
CA SER A 110 17.56 -2.19 9.10
C SER A 110 17.12 -0.80 9.62
N VAL A 111 17.90 0.25 9.34
CA VAL A 111 17.56 1.62 9.72
C VAL A 111 16.33 2.10 8.96
N ARG A 112 16.28 1.90 7.64
CA ARG A 112 15.13 2.29 6.82
C ARG A 112 13.89 1.48 7.18
N THR A 113 14.04 0.18 7.44
CA THR A 113 12.91 -0.71 7.79
C THR A 113 12.24 -0.25 9.08
N ARG A 114 13.02 -0.05 10.15
CA ARG A 114 12.50 0.42 11.44
C ARG A 114 11.85 1.79 11.32
N ARG A 115 12.42 2.66 10.48
CA ARG A 115 11.86 3.96 10.18
C ARG A 115 10.50 3.80 9.53
N ASN A 116 10.37 3.10 8.40
CA ASN A 116 9.09 2.95 7.71
C ASN A 116 7.98 2.36 8.60
N VAL A 117 8.28 1.34 9.41
CA VAL A 117 7.31 0.80 10.39
C VAL A 117 6.86 1.85 11.41
N ARG A 118 7.75 2.73 11.89
CA ARG A 118 7.39 3.79 12.85
C ARG A 118 6.51 4.87 12.24
N ALA A 119 6.78 5.25 10.99
CA ALA A 119 6.02 6.31 10.30
C ALA A 119 4.64 5.86 9.82
N ALA A 120 4.38 4.55 9.78
CA ALA A 120 3.11 4.00 9.37
C ALA A 120 2.13 3.86 10.52
N ASP A 121 0.84 3.88 10.20
CA ASP A 121 -0.22 3.44 11.09
C ASP A 121 -0.26 1.91 11.16
N GLY A 122 0.04 1.24 10.04
CA GLY A 122 0.11 -0.22 9.94
C GLY A 122 1.03 -0.66 8.81
N THR A 123 1.48 -1.92 8.89
CA THR A 123 2.36 -2.51 7.88
C THR A 123 1.70 -3.72 7.22
N LEU A 124 1.64 -3.69 5.89
CA LEU A 124 1.26 -4.83 5.06
C LEU A 124 2.55 -5.48 4.53
N VAL A 125 2.73 -6.76 4.83
CA VAL A 125 3.90 -7.54 4.42
C VAL A 125 3.46 -8.62 3.46
N PHE A 126 4.03 -8.64 2.25
CA PHE A 126 3.92 -9.76 1.33
C PHE A 126 5.13 -10.66 1.49
N ASN A 127 4.89 -11.97 1.52
CA ASN A 127 5.95 -12.94 1.67
C ASN A 127 5.64 -14.24 0.91
N LEU A 128 6.70 -14.93 0.51
CA LEU A 128 6.66 -16.27 -0.09
C LEU A 128 7.73 -17.10 0.61
N GLY A 129 7.38 -18.32 1.02
CA GLY A 129 8.23 -19.22 1.79
C GLY A 129 8.60 -18.67 3.18
N GLU A 130 9.71 -19.14 3.76
CA GLU A 130 10.11 -18.73 5.11
C GLU A 130 10.35 -17.22 5.24
N LEU A 131 9.91 -16.65 6.38
CA LEU A 131 10.22 -15.28 6.77
C LEU A 131 11.70 -15.16 7.11
N ASP A 132 12.42 -14.33 6.36
CA ASP A 132 13.83 -14.09 6.62
C ASP A 132 14.20 -12.60 6.53
N GLY A 133 15.44 -12.29 6.94
CA GLY A 133 16.10 -11.02 6.67
C GLY A 133 15.26 -9.77 6.98
N GLY A 134 15.08 -8.92 5.96
CA GLY A 134 14.36 -7.66 6.09
C GLY A 134 12.85 -7.83 6.33
N THR A 135 12.25 -8.89 5.81
CA THR A 135 10.83 -9.21 5.98
C THR A 135 10.55 -9.64 7.42
N LEU A 136 11.34 -10.58 7.94
CA LEU A 136 11.28 -10.99 9.34
C LEU A 136 11.51 -9.80 10.28
N LEU A 137 12.53 -8.97 10.01
CA LEU A 137 12.77 -7.75 10.78
C LEU A 137 11.55 -6.83 10.78
N THR A 138 10.85 -6.70 9.66
CA THR A 138 9.66 -5.84 9.56
C THR A 138 8.54 -6.34 10.47
N VAL A 139 8.21 -7.63 10.39
CA VAL A 139 7.15 -8.26 11.18
C VAL A 139 7.47 -8.21 12.68
N THR A 140 8.68 -8.66 13.07
CA THR A 140 9.11 -8.64 14.47
C THR A 140 9.07 -7.22 15.03
N TYR A 141 9.57 -6.26 14.27
CA TYR A 141 9.63 -4.89 14.72
C TYR A 141 8.25 -4.22 14.83
N ALA A 142 7.32 -4.52 13.93
CA ALA A 142 5.95 -4.03 14.06
C ALA A 142 5.28 -4.57 15.34
N GLY A 143 5.46 -5.87 15.61
CA GLY A 143 4.99 -6.51 16.85
C GLY A 143 5.58 -5.87 18.11
N GLU A 144 6.90 -5.66 18.15
CA GLU A 144 7.58 -4.97 19.26
C GLU A 144 7.05 -3.55 19.54
N ARG A 145 6.47 -2.87 18.54
CA ARG A 145 5.92 -1.52 18.67
C ARG A 145 4.42 -1.49 18.90
N GLY A 146 3.76 -2.65 18.98
CA GLY A 146 2.31 -2.72 19.02
C GLY A 146 1.64 -2.10 17.78
N LYS A 147 2.34 -2.09 16.64
CA LYS A 147 1.80 -1.55 15.38
C LYS A 147 1.04 -2.66 14.64
N PRO A 148 -0.18 -2.40 14.13
CA PRO A 148 -0.88 -3.33 13.27
C PRO A 148 0.02 -3.84 12.13
N CYS A 149 0.09 -5.16 11.98
CA CYS A 149 0.87 -5.79 10.92
C CYS A 149 0.04 -6.93 10.31
N LEU A 150 -0.20 -6.88 9.00
CA LEU A 150 -0.83 -7.95 8.25
C LEU A 150 0.23 -8.63 7.38
N LEU A 151 0.48 -9.91 7.65
CA LEU A 151 1.32 -10.76 6.81
C LEU A 151 0.44 -11.50 5.82
N VAL A 152 0.65 -11.27 4.53
CA VAL A 152 0.05 -12.01 3.42
C VAL A 152 1.10 -13.01 2.93
N GLN A 153 0.95 -14.26 3.39
CA GLN A 153 1.78 -15.37 2.98
C GLN A 153 1.22 -15.97 1.68
N LEU A 154 1.80 -15.60 0.54
CA LEU A 154 1.23 -15.86 -0.79
C LEU A 154 1.21 -17.36 -1.16
N ASP A 155 2.11 -18.16 -0.59
CA ASP A 155 2.16 -19.61 -0.77
C ASP A 155 1.30 -20.39 0.24
N ALA A 156 0.62 -19.71 1.17
CA ALA A 156 -0.30 -20.35 2.10
C ALA A 156 -1.71 -20.48 1.48
N PRO A 157 -2.34 -21.66 1.56
CA PRO A 157 -3.73 -21.81 1.15
C PRO A 157 -4.63 -20.90 2.00
N GLY A 158 -5.52 -20.15 1.33
CA GLY A 158 -6.45 -19.24 2.01
C GLY A 158 -5.79 -17.98 2.57
N HIS A 159 -4.67 -17.53 2.00
CA HIS A 159 -4.07 -16.24 2.36
C HIS A 159 -5.10 -15.10 2.25
N PRO A 160 -4.93 -14.00 3.03
CA PRO A 160 -5.86 -12.88 2.97
C PRO A 160 -6.06 -12.40 1.54
N ASP A 161 -7.32 -12.34 1.12
CA ASP A 161 -7.71 -11.72 -0.13
C ASP A 161 -7.83 -10.20 0.05
N ALA A 162 -8.23 -9.52 -1.01
CA ALA A 162 -8.40 -8.07 -0.96
C ALA A 162 -9.51 -7.61 -0.02
N ALA A 163 -10.57 -8.39 0.17
CA ALA A 163 -11.65 -8.04 1.08
C ALA A 163 -11.15 -8.12 2.53
N ALA A 164 -10.38 -9.14 2.87
CA ALA A 164 -9.73 -9.29 4.18
C ALA A 164 -8.75 -8.13 4.43
N VAL A 165 -7.94 -7.75 3.44
CA VAL A 165 -7.01 -6.63 3.58
C VAL A 165 -7.74 -5.30 3.76
N ARG A 166 -8.82 -5.05 3.02
CA ARG A 166 -9.68 -3.88 3.24
C ARG A 166 -10.30 -3.85 4.63
N GLY A 167 -10.81 -4.99 5.09
CA GLY A 167 -11.35 -5.14 6.43
C GLY A 167 -10.30 -4.82 7.50
N TRP A 168 -9.07 -5.30 7.32
CA TRP A 168 -7.96 -5.00 8.20
C TRP A 168 -7.57 -3.52 8.19
N LEU A 169 -7.47 -2.88 7.03
CA LEU A 169 -7.19 -1.45 6.90
C LEU A 169 -8.23 -0.60 7.64
N ALA A 170 -9.51 -0.91 7.43
CA ALA A 170 -10.62 -0.20 8.06
C ALA A 170 -10.68 -0.43 9.58
N ALA A 171 -10.55 -1.69 10.03
CA ALA A 171 -10.61 -2.05 11.45
C ALA A 171 -9.48 -1.42 12.27
N ASN A 172 -8.32 -1.15 11.65
CA ASN A 172 -7.17 -0.53 12.31
C ASN A 172 -7.04 0.97 11.99
N ALA A 173 -7.98 1.57 11.26
CA ALA A 173 -7.96 2.97 10.83
C ALA A 173 -6.62 3.38 10.18
N ILE A 174 -6.09 2.53 9.30
CA ILE A 174 -4.78 2.74 8.65
C ILE A 174 -4.88 3.87 7.63
N ARG A 175 -4.23 5.01 7.89
CA ARG A 175 -4.13 6.15 6.95
C ARG A 175 -2.80 6.18 6.23
N VAL A 176 -1.71 5.87 6.94
CA VAL A 176 -0.38 5.70 6.36
C VAL A 176 -0.02 4.22 6.35
N LEU A 177 -0.02 3.62 5.17
CA LEU A 177 0.29 2.20 4.99
C LEU A 177 1.76 2.02 4.61
N ASN A 178 2.52 1.28 5.42
CA ASN A 178 3.81 0.76 5.00
C ASN A 178 3.63 -0.57 4.27
N VAL A 179 4.21 -0.70 3.08
CA VAL A 179 4.24 -1.97 2.33
C VAL A 179 5.67 -2.48 2.26
N ALA A 180 5.86 -3.75 2.62
CA ALA A 180 7.15 -4.41 2.63
C ALA A 180 7.06 -5.85 2.11
N GLY A 181 8.20 -6.41 1.74
CA GLY A 181 8.33 -7.82 1.38
C GLY A 181 9.78 -8.16 1.01
N PRO A 182 10.07 -9.42 0.66
CA PRO A 182 11.40 -9.80 0.24
C PRO A 182 11.80 -9.09 -1.07
N ARG A 183 13.11 -9.01 -1.25
CA ARG A 183 13.74 -8.50 -2.46
C ARG A 183 13.65 -9.52 -3.60
N GLU A 184 13.65 -9.05 -4.84
CA GLU A 184 13.53 -9.87 -6.04
C GLU A 184 14.58 -11.00 -6.09
N SER A 185 15.84 -10.72 -5.73
CA SER A 185 16.91 -11.72 -5.74
C SER A 185 16.71 -12.88 -4.75
N LYS A 186 15.92 -12.69 -3.70
CA LYS A 186 15.60 -13.75 -2.73
C LYS A 186 14.39 -14.58 -3.15
N ARG A 187 13.47 -13.97 -3.89
CA ARG A 187 12.23 -14.57 -4.37
C ARG A 187 11.98 -14.01 -5.76
N VAL A 188 12.52 -14.71 -6.77
CA VAL A 188 12.32 -14.35 -8.18
C VAL A 188 10.82 -14.37 -8.46
N GLY A 189 10.30 -13.28 -9.03
CA GLY A 189 8.88 -13.05 -9.26
C GLY A 189 8.15 -12.46 -8.06
N ILE A 190 8.71 -11.52 -7.29
CA ILE A 190 7.92 -10.74 -6.31
C ILE A 190 7.67 -9.28 -6.76
N TYR A 191 8.42 -8.84 -7.77
CA TYR A 191 8.13 -7.64 -8.55
C TYR A 191 7.21 -7.94 -9.74
N GLU A 192 7.29 -9.17 -10.27
CA GLU A 192 6.51 -9.69 -11.40
C GLU A 192 5.51 -10.79 -11.01
N GLY A 193 5.54 -11.22 -9.74
CA GLY A 193 4.52 -12.01 -9.06
C GLY A 193 4.04 -11.24 -7.81
#